data_AF-A0A4V2B094-F1
#
_entry.id   AF-A0A4V2B094-F1
#
_cell.length_a   1.000
_cell.length_b   1.000
_cell.length_c   1.000
_cell.angle_alpha   90.00
_cell.angle_beta   90.00
_cell.angle_gamma   90.00
#
_symmetry.space_group_name_H-M   'P 1'
#
loop_
_entity.id
_entity.type
_entity.pdbx_description
1 polymer ?
#
loop_
_entity_poly.entity_id
_entity_poly.type
_entity_poly.pdbx_seq_one_letter_code
_entity_poly.pdbx_strand_id
1 'polypeptide(L)'
;FGDQTWNYPSTAQCLQCHTANAGFVLGLEVSQLNATLGRVGAEWNQMDNLRAIGLFANVTPANQTTLPTPSPTIDAGDSARAYLHANCAFCHRPGGTGGGNLDMRYETELKNTGLCNSPGSGNLGIADAKILFPGSPEKSILYQRISRRGAQQMPPLASNLVDEKAQGIVKTWIQNLTQCEASKPAQPASNELFNGDVFSLESKLTGKCVDLDNGNWDNGGRIHQWTCDGGQNQKFRAEEVIEGVFRMRNIKTDKCLDISGISLDNDAYVQQWECGSGLNQQVRLTKTAEGTASISFIHSGKCMDVQSFNMDNAARLIQYNCTGNANQDWFVRR
;
A
#
# COMPACT_ATOMS: atom_id res chain seq x y z
N PHE A 1 27.52 -33.20 3.81
CA PHE A 1 27.35 -31.79 3.42
C PHE A 1 26.89 -31.80 1.96
N GLY A 2 25.64 -31.99 1.58
CA GLY A 2 24.34 -31.59 2.13
C GLY A 2 23.65 -30.89 0.95
N ASP A 3 22.66 -31.53 0.32
CA ASP A 3 22.08 -31.20 -1.01
C ASP A 3 21.25 -29.90 -1.04
N GLN A 4 21.50 -28.98 -0.11
CA GLN A 4 20.74 -27.75 0.01
C GLN A 4 21.18 -26.73 -1.02
N THR A 5 20.26 -26.38 -1.91
CA THR A 5 20.47 -25.30 -2.88
C THR A 5 20.28 -23.95 -2.17
N TRP A 6 21.29 -23.10 -2.29
CA TRP A 6 21.25 -21.72 -1.81
C TRP A 6 21.04 -20.79 -2.99
N ASN A 7 20.06 -19.89 -2.88
CA ASN A 7 19.81 -18.87 -3.90
C ASN A 7 20.17 -17.50 -3.33
N TYR A 8 21.10 -16.82 -3.98
CA TYR A 8 21.51 -15.47 -3.63
C TYR A 8 20.79 -14.48 -4.55
N PRO A 9 19.90 -13.64 -4.01
CA PRO A 9 19.19 -12.67 -4.83
C PRO A 9 20.15 -11.72 -5.55
N SER A 10 19.84 -11.44 -6.82
CA SER A 10 20.44 -10.31 -7.53
C SER A 10 20.02 -8.98 -6.90
N THR A 11 20.75 -7.91 -7.20
CA THR A 11 20.39 -6.55 -6.77
C THR A 11 18.96 -6.17 -7.16
N ALA A 12 18.52 -6.53 -8.37
CA ALA A 12 17.16 -6.28 -8.83
C ALA A 12 16.11 -7.03 -7.99
N GLN A 13 16.42 -8.25 -7.54
CA GLN A 13 15.55 -9.01 -6.64
C GLN A 13 15.54 -8.43 -5.22
N CYS A 14 16.67 -7.94 -4.72
CA CYS A 14 16.71 -7.23 -3.44
C CYS A 14 15.79 -6.01 -3.45
N LEU A 15 15.81 -5.23 -4.53
CA LEU A 15 15.00 -4.01 -4.67
C LEU A 15 13.49 -4.27 -4.82
N GLN A 16 13.05 -5.53 -4.92
CA GLN A 16 11.62 -5.84 -4.82
C GLN A 16 11.07 -5.62 -3.40
N CYS A 17 11.90 -5.80 -2.38
CA CYS A 17 11.53 -5.63 -0.98
C CYS A 17 12.06 -4.32 -0.40
N HIS A 18 13.27 -3.90 -0.80
CA HIS A 18 13.93 -2.68 -0.32
C HIS A 18 13.44 -1.43 -1.06
N THR A 19 12.16 -1.10 -0.87
CA THR A 19 11.47 0.00 -1.57
C THR A 19 11.37 1.26 -0.70
N ALA A 20 11.09 2.40 -1.32
CA ALA A 20 10.82 3.65 -0.59
C ALA A 20 9.63 3.49 0.38
N ASN A 21 8.57 2.79 -0.04
CA ASN A 21 7.40 2.51 0.79
C ASN A 21 7.74 1.63 2.01
N ALA A 22 8.74 0.76 1.90
CA ALA A 22 9.25 -0.05 3.00
C ALA A 22 10.38 0.65 3.80
N GLY A 23 10.74 1.89 3.46
CA GLY A 23 11.81 2.64 4.14
C GLY A 23 13.24 2.24 3.74
N PHE A 24 13.40 1.49 2.64
CA PHE A 24 14.66 0.92 2.12
C PHE A 24 15.42 -0.04 3.04
N VAL A 25 15.36 0.14 4.36
CA VAL A 25 16.05 -0.70 5.34
C VAL A 25 15.04 -1.67 5.95
N LEU A 26 15.18 -2.95 5.61
CA LEU A 26 14.39 -4.04 6.20
C LEU A 26 15.06 -4.50 7.50
N GLY A 27 15.13 -3.58 8.46
CA GLY A 27 15.79 -3.78 9.75
C GLY A 27 14.79 -4.02 10.88
N LEU A 28 15.30 -3.99 12.10
CA LEU A 28 14.48 -4.05 13.30
C LEU A 28 13.65 -2.77 13.42
N GLU A 29 12.35 -2.91 13.67
CA GLU A 29 11.44 -1.80 13.94
C GLU A 29 11.38 -1.48 15.44
N VAL A 30 11.08 -0.23 15.77
CA VAL A 30 10.89 0.22 17.17
C VAL A 30 9.83 -0.65 17.87
N SER A 31 8.78 -1.04 17.16
CA SER A 31 7.72 -1.90 17.68
C SER A 31 8.19 -3.30 18.07
N GLN A 32 9.17 -3.85 17.34
CA GLN A 32 9.80 -5.14 17.61
C GLN A 32 10.80 -5.07 18.76
N LEU A 33 11.39 -3.89 18.97
CA LEU A 33 12.33 -3.63 20.07
C LEU A 33 11.63 -3.22 21.37
N ASN A 34 10.35 -2.84 21.32
CA ASN A 34 9.55 -2.46 22.48
C ASN A 34 9.01 -3.67 23.25
N ALA A 35 9.91 -4.59 23.64
CA ALA A 35 9.57 -5.82 24.33
C ALA A 35 9.95 -5.76 25.82
N THR A 36 9.11 -6.37 26.66
CA THR A 36 9.43 -6.66 28.06
C THR A 36 10.17 -7.99 28.14
N LEU A 37 11.41 -7.96 28.61
CA LEU A 37 12.30 -9.10 28.77
C LEU A 37 12.61 -9.34 30.25
N GLY A 38 13.28 -10.45 30.58
CA GLY A 38 13.69 -10.78 31.94
C GLY A 38 12.86 -11.91 32.56
N ARG A 39 13.06 -12.13 33.87
CA ARG A 39 12.33 -13.14 34.65
C ARG A 39 11.15 -12.48 35.34
N VAL A 40 10.13 -13.27 35.69
CA VAL A 40 8.99 -12.78 36.46
C VAL A 40 9.47 -12.14 37.77
N GLY A 41 9.11 -10.88 38.01
CA GLY A 41 9.57 -10.09 39.16
C GLY A 41 10.92 -9.38 38.97
N ALA A 42 11.53 -9.50 37.80
CA ALA A 42 12.78 -8.83 37.41
C ALA A 42 12.74 -8.45 35.92
N GLU A 43 11.57 -8.04 35.45
CA GLU A 43 11.32 -7.65 34.07
C GLU A 43 11.91 -6.26 33.76
N TRP A 44 12.36 -6.08 32.54
CA TRP A 44 12.89 -4.82 32.01
C TRP A 44 12.47 -4.64 30.56
N ASN A 45 12.27 -3.38 30.16
CA ASN A 45 11.98 -3.06 28.76
C ASN A 45 13.28 -2.98 27.95
N GLN A 46 13.30 -3.64 26.80
CA GLN A 46 14.48 -3.71 25.93
C GLN A 46 14.86 -2.33 25.37
N MET A 47 13.90 -1.54 24.93
CA MET A 47 14.15 -0.17 24.44
C MET A 47 14.71 0.74 25.52
N ASP A 48 14.22 0.65 26.76
CA ASP A 48 14.77 1.44 27.88
C ASP A 48 16.25 1.14 28.11
N ASN A 49 16.64 -0.14 28.03
CA ASN A 49 18.04 -0.53 28.15
C ASN A 49 18.88 -0.05 26.96
N LEU A 50 18.39 -0.21 25.74
CA LEU A 50 19.10 0.26 24.54
C LEU A 50 19.29 1.79 24.57
N ARG A 51 18.30 2.54 25.10
CA ARG A 51 18.43 3.98 25.37
C ARG A 51 19.46 4.27 26.45
N ALA A 52 19.44 3.52 27.57
CA ALA A 52 20.38 3.72 28.68
C ALA A 52 21.85 3.52 28.26
N ILE A 53 22.11 2.63 27.30
CA ILE A 53 23.46 2.42 26.73
C ILE A 53 23.77 3.32 25.53
N GLY A 54 22.90 4.28 25.20
CA GLY A 54 23.15 5.30 24.18
C GLY A 54 22.93 4.86 22.74
N LEU A 55 22.23 3.76 22.47
CA LEU A 55 21.93 3.33 21.09
C LEU A 55 20.82 4.16 20.43
N PHE A 56 19.94 4.81 21.21
CA PHE A 56 18.84 5.64 20.69
C PHE A 56 18.75 6.98 21.43
N ALA A 57 18.45 8.04 20.69
CA ALA A 57 18.05 9.34 21.23
C ALA A 57 16.55 9.59 20.95
N ASN A 58 15.84 10.19 21.90
CA ASN A 58 14.46 10.69 21.73
C ASN A 58 13.37 9.66 21.34
N VAL A 59 13.38 8.46 21.93
CA VAL A 59 12.26 7.50 21.80
C VAL A 59 11.78 7.07 23.19
N THR A 60 10.46 7.13 23.44
CA THR A 60 9.84 6.76 24.71
C THR A 60 8.96 5.52 24.54
N PRO A 61 9.23 4.40 25.25
CA PRO A 61 8.49 3.12 25.10
C PRO A 61 6.98 3.22 25.27
N ALA A 62 6.50 4.07 26.19
CA ALA A 62 5.08 4.21 26.53
C ALA A 62 4.19 4.65 25.35
N ASN A 63 4.80 5.26 24.31
CA ASN A 63 4.07 5.78 23.15
C ASN A 63 4.23 4.90 21.90
N GLN A 64 4.82 3.70 22.02
CA GLN A 64 5.12 2.83 20.89
C GLN A 64 4.29 1.55 20.95
N THR A 65 3.71 1.14 19.82
CA THR A 65 3.06 -0.16 19.68
C THR A 65 4.08 -1.27 19.92
N THR A 66 3.75 -2.26 20.75
CA THR A 66 4.57 -3.46 20.92
C THR A 66 4.13 -4.52 19.92
N LEU A 67 5.08 -5.02 19.13
CA LEU A 67 4.87 -6.18 18.28
C LEU A 67 5.18 -7.45 19.08
N PRO A 68 4.22 -8.37 19.27
CA PRO A 68 4.50 -9.58 20.01
C PRO A 68 5.39 -10.52 19.20
N THR A 69 6.24 -11.28 19.87
CA THR A 69 6.99 -12.36 19.24
C THR A 69 6.03 -13.45 18.77
N PRO A 70 5.98 -13.78 17.46
CA PRO A 70 5.11 -14.83 16.95
C PRO A 70 5.38 -16.17 17.67
N SER A 71 4.37 -16.69 18.35
CA SER A 71 4.44 -17.92 19.14
C SER A 71 3.06 -18.59 19.20
N PRO A 72 2.97 -19.93 19.34
CA PRO A 72 1.70 -20.61 19.63
C PRO A 72 1.14 -20.31 21.03
N THR A 73 1.89 -19.64 21.91
CA THR A 73 1.51 -19.39 23.32
C THR A 73 0.80 -18.07 23.56
N ILE A 74 0.64 -17.23 22.54
CA ILE A 74 -0.09 -15.96 22.59
C ILE A 74 -1.34 -16.05 21.70
N ASP A 75 -2.17 -15.00 21.68
CA ASP A 75 -3.32 -14.96 20.79
C ASP A 75 -2.94 -15.28 19.34
N ALA A 76 -3.69 -16.18 18.71
CA ALA A 76 -3.35 -16.69 17.38
C ALA A 76 -3.42 -15.60 16.31
N GLY A 77 -4.36 -14.65 16.45
CA GLY A 77 -4.49 -13.51 15.56
C GLY A 77 -3.32 -12.54 15.69
N ASP A 78 -2.95 -12.17 16.90
CA ASP A 78 -1.79 -11.30 17.13
C ASP A 78 -0.48 -11.96 16.70
N SER A 79 -0.31 -13.25 16.98
CA SER A 79 0.85 -14.05 16.53
C SER A 79 0.97 -14.08 15.01
N ALA A 80 -0.13 -14.37 14.31
CA ALA A 80 -0.15 -14.41 12.86
C ALA A 80 0.04 -13.02 12.24
N ARG A 81 -0.62 -11.98 12.75
CA ARG A 81 -0.45 -10.61 12.24
C ARG A 81 0.97 -10.10 12.48
N ALA A 82 1.59 -10.43 13.60
CA ALA A 82 2.99 -10.06 13.86
C ALA A 82 3.95 -10.75 12.87
N TYR A 83 3.70 -12.03 12.58
CA TYR A 83 4.43 -12.75 11.53
C TYR A 83 4.25 -12.10 10.15
N LEU A 84 3.02 -11.78 9.75
CA LEU A 84 2.71 -11.14 8.47
C LEU A 84 3.34 -9.74 8.37
N HIS A 85 3.32 -8.96 9.45
CA HIS A 85 3.99 -7.67 9.47
C HIS A 85 5.49 -7.83 9.21
N ALA A 86 6.15 -8.70 9.98
CA ALA A 86 7.60 -8.90 9.89
C ALA A 86 8.09 -9.57 8.59
N ASN A 87 7.22 -10.24 7.83
CA ASN A 87 7.63 -11.01 6.65
C ASN A 87 6.97 -10.58 5.35
N CYS A 88 5.83 -9.88 5.42
CA CYS A 88 4.99 -9.63 4.26
C CYS A 88 4.67 -8.13 4.08
N ALA A 89 4.60 -7.34 5.15
CA ALA A 89 4.16 -5.95 5.07
C ALA A 89 5.09 -5.04 4.26
N PHE A 90 6.38 -5.38 4.13
CA PHE A 90 7.30 -4.62 3.26
C PHE A 90 6.83 -4.58 1.80
N CYS A 91 6.19 -5.65 1.33
CA CYS A 91 5.61 -5.73 -0.01
C CYS A 91 4.10 -5.43 0.01
N HIS A 92 3.38 -6.00 0.98
CA HIS A 92 1.93 -5.87 1.12
C HIS A 92 1.58 -4.73 2.08
N ARG A 93 1.75 -3.51 1.59
CA ARG A 93 1.35 -2.26 2.22
C ARG A 93 0.87 -1.27 1.16
N PRO A 94 0.21 -0.16 1.53
CA PRO A 94 -0.13 0.89 0.57
C PRO A 94 1.08 1.37 -0.23
N GLY A 95 0.97 1.32 -1.55
CA GLY A 95 2.06 1.64 -2.49
C GLY A 95 3.21 0.62 -2.54
N GLY A 96 3.09 -0.52 -1.87
CA GLY A 96 4.07 -1.61 -1.92
C GLY A 96 3.97 -2.47 -3.19
N THR A 97 5.00 -3.28 -3.41
CA THR A 97 5.19 -4.10 -4.62
C THR A 97 4.39 -5.41 -4.63
N GLY A 98 3.76 -5.79 -3.51
CA GLY A 98 3.09 -7.08 -3.34
C GLY A 98 1.82 -7.30 -4.18
N GLY A 99 1.37 -6.28 -4.91
CA GLY A 99 0.12 -6.32 -5.67
C GLY A 99 -1.14 -6.37 -4.77
N GLY A 100 -2.27 -5.93 -5.32
CA GLY A 100 -3.55 -5.87 -4.61
C GLY A 100 -3.66 -4.75 -3.55
N ASN A 101 -4.81 -4.67 -2.88
CA ASN A 101 -5.09 -3.71 -1.80
C ASN A 101 -4.77 -4.30 -0.42
N LEU A 102 -3.65 -5.01 -0.31
CA LEU A 102 -3.27 -5.63 0.95
C LEU A 102 -2.42 -4.69 1.81
N ASP A 103 -2.76 -4.64 3.09
CA ASP A 103 -1.99 -3.98 4.12
C ASP A 103 -1.78 -4.93 5.29
N MET A 104 -0.62 -5.58 5.32
CA MET A 104 -0.27 -6.59 6.31
C MET A 104 0.47 -6.01 7.52
N ARG A 105 0.52 -4.68 7.67
CA ARG A 105 1.16 -4.06 8.83
C ARG A 105 0.35 -4.37 10.10
N TYR A 106 1.03 -4.57 11.23
CA TYR A 106 0.41 -5.06 12.45
C TYR A 106 -0.61 -4.09 13.04
N GLU A 107 -0.34 -2.79 12.91
CA GLU A 107 -1.20 -1.69 13.33
C GLU A 107 -2.48 -1.59 12.50
N THR A 108 -2.51 -2.18 11.31
CA THR A 108 -3.70 -2.22 10.46
C THR A 108 -4.68 -3.25 11.01
N GLU A 109 -5.83 -2.78 11.50
CA GLU A 109 -6.92 -3.67 11.93
C GLU A 109 -7.29 -4.66 10.82
N LEU A 110 -7.57 -5.93 11.17
CA LEU A 110 -7.80 -7.00 10.19
C LEU A 110 -8.82 -6.64 9.09
N LYS A 111 -9.91 -5.95 9.46
CA LYS A 111 -10.94 -5.50 8.53
C LYS A 111 -10.46 -4.50 7.46
N ASN A 112 -9.36 -3.78 7.71
CA ASN A 112 -8.77 -2.78 6.81
C ASN A 112 -7.59 -3.33 6.00
N THR A 113 -7.18 -4.57 6.24
CA THR A 113 -6.00 -5.18 5.59
C THR A 113 -6.26 -5.63 4.16
N GLY A 114 -7.53 -5.70 3.72
CA GLY A 114 -7.89 -6.32 2.44
C GLY A 114 -7.68 -7.85 2.37
N LEU A 115 -7.31 -8.50 3.48
CA LEU A 115 -7.09 -9.96 3.50
C LEU A 115 -8.41 -10.72 3.50
N CYS A 116 -9.37 -10.25 4.31
CA CYS A 116 -10.55 -11.02 4.62
C CYS A 116 -11.49 -11.17 3.42
N ASN A 117 -11.88 -12.41 3.11
CA ASN A 117 -12.91 -12.76 2.12
C ASN A 117 -12.71 -12.12 0.72
N SER A 118 -11.52 -11.57 0.49
CA SER A 118 -11.18 -10.81 -0.70
C SER A 118 -10.69 -11.77 -1.78
N PRO A 119 -11.00 -11.49 -3.07
CA PRO A 119 -10.49 -12.29 -4.17
C PRO A 119 -8.97 -12.14 -4.26
N GLY A 120 -8.25 -13.25 -4.46
CA GLY A 120 -6.80 -13.21 -4.68
C GLY A 120 -6.44 -13.01 -6.15
N SER A 121 -5.19 -12.61 -6.40
CA SER A 121 -4.61 -12.66 -7.75
C SER A 121 -4.41 -14.13 -8.16
N GLY A 122 -5.44 -14.72 -8.79
CA GLY A 122 -5.54 -16.14 -9.08
C GLY A 122 -6.03 -16.97 -7.89
N ASN A 123 -6.43 -18.21 -8.14
CA ASN A 123 -7.06 -19.10 -7.15
C ASN A 123 -6.24 -20.35 -6.80
N LEU A 124 -5.04 -20.52 -7.37
CA LEU A 124 -4.20 -21.71 -7.20
C LEU A 124 -4.90 -23.04 -7.60
N GLY A 125 -5.93 -22.97 -8.45
CA GLY A 125 -6.79 -24.11 -8.79
C GLY A 125 -7.80 -24.48 -7.70
N ILE A 126 -7.95 -23.66 -6.67
CA ILE A 126 -8.86 -23.89 -5.53
C ILE A 126 -10.17 -23.13 -5.80
N ALA A 127 -11.28 -23.86 -5.84
CA ALA A 127 -12.60 -23.27 -6.02
C ALA A 127 -12.95 -22.33 -4.86
N ASP A 128 -13.52 -21.17 -5.18
CA ASP A 128 -13.95 -20.14 -4.23
C ASP A 128 -12.88 -19.65 -3.25
N ALA A 129 -11.60 -19.81 -3.63
CA ALA A 129 -10.50 -19.40 -2.79
C ALA A 129 -10.54 -17.90 -2.51
N LYS A 130 -10.29 -17.54 -1.26
CA LYS A 130 -10.16 -16.16 -0.78
C LYS A 130 -8.73 -15.93 -0.31
N ILE A 131 -8.30 -14.68 -0.24
CA ILE A 131 -6.99 -14.35 0.34
C ILE A 131 -6.89 -14.92 1.76
N LEU A 132 -7.90 -14.61 2.58
CA LEU A 132 -8.13 -15.19 3.90
C LEU A 132 -9.59 -15.66 3.98
N PHE A 133 -9.80 -16.96 4.13
CA PHE A 133 -11.10 -17.59 4.30
C PHE A 133 -11.25 -18.02 5.78
N PRO A 134 -12.09 -17.35 6.58
CA PRO A 134 -12.32 -17.71 7.99
C PRO A 134 -12.68 -19.18 8.17
N GLY A 135 -11.96 -19.87 9.05
CA GLY A 135 -12.18 -21.27 9.37
C GLY A 135 -11.62 -22.28 8.35
N SER A 136 -11.10 -21.84 7.19
CA SER A 136 -10.58 -22.75 6.16
C SER A 136 -9.20 -22.35 5.63
N PRO A 137 -8.12 -22.90 6.19
CA PRO A 137 -6.77 -22.78 5.64
C PRO A 137 -6.68 -23.30 4.19
N GLU A 138 -7.46 -24.32 3.85
CA GLU A 138 -7.48 -24.97 2.54
C GLU A 138 -8.02 -24.02 1.46
N LYS A 139 -8.98 -23.15 1.80
CA LYS A 139 -9.53 -22.12 0.92
C LYS A 139 -8.82 -20.76 1.02
N SER A 140 -7.82 -20.64 1.90
CA SER A 140 -7.07 -19.40 2.14
C SER A 140 -5.80 -19.33 1.31
N ILE A 141 -5.79 -18.50 0.28
CA ILE A 141 -4.64 -18.30 -0.62
C ILE A 141 -3.39 -17.89 0.17
N LEU A 142 -3.54 -17.04 1.21
CA LEU A 142 -2.44 -16.67 2.09
C LEU A 142 -1.72 -17.89 2.66
N TYR A 143 -2.48 -18.80 3.29
CA TYR A 143 -1.93 -20.03 3.87
C TYR A 143 -1.34 -20.95 2.80
N GLN A 144 -2.03 -21.09 1.67
CA GLN A 144 -1.58 -21.94 0.58
C GLN A 144 -0.25 -21.49 -0.02
N ARG A 145 0.00 -20.18 -0.14
CA ARG A 145 1.22 -19.62 -0.71
C ARG A 145 2.43 -19.74 0.22
N ILE A 146 2.25 -19.57 1.53
CA ILE A 146 3.35 -19.74 2.50
C ILE A 146 3.72 -21.21 2.73
N SER A 147 2.77 -22.12 2.50
CA SER A 147 2.88 -23.57 2.74
C SER A 147 3.49 -24.37 1.59
N ARG A 148 3.85 -23.72 0.47
CA ARG A 148 4.35 -24.41 -0.73
C ARG A 148 5.63 -23.79 -1.25
N ARG A 149 6.40 -24.55 -2.03
CA ARG A 149 7.57 -24.05 -2.74
C ARG A 149 7.42 -24.26 -4.25
N GLY A 150 7.95 -23.32 -5.04
CA GLY A 150 7.84 -23.30 -6.49
C GLY A 150 6.92 -22.20 -7.03
N ALA A 151 6.24 -22.46 -8.14
CA ALA A 151 5.37 -21.46 -8.77
C ALA A 151 4.27 -20.98 -7.80
N GLN A 152 4.05 -19.66 -7.77
CA GLN A 152 3.03 -19.02 -6.93
C GLN A 152 3.28 -19.11 -5.41
N GLN A 153 4.49 -19.45 -4.96
CA GLN A 153 4.89 -19.38 -3.55
C GLN A 153 4.96 -17.94 -3.03
N MET A 154 4.84 -17.77 -1.71
CA MET A 154 5.16 -16.52 -1.01
C MET A 154 6.10 -16.79 0.18
N PRO A 155 7.16 -15.98 0.37
CA PRO A 155 7.63 -14.94 -0.56
C PRO A 155 8.11 -15.53 -1.90
N PRO A 156 8.02 -14.78 -3.02
CA PRO A 156 8.32 -15.31 -4.36
C PRO A 156 9.82 -15.54 -4.58
N LEU A 157 10.66 -15.03 -3.69
CA LEU A 157 12.11 -15.04 -3.78
C LEU A 157 12.75 -15.67 -2.53
N ALA A 158 13.96 -16.22 -2.72
CA ALA A 158 14.92 -16.53 -1.67
C ALA A 158 14.46 -17.46 -0.53
N SER A 159 13.38 -18.23 -0.72
CA SER A 159 12.94 -19.27 0.22
C SER A 159 12.84 -20.63 -0.47
N ASN A 160 13.60 -21.60 0.03
CA ASN A 160 13.61 -22.99 -0.45
C ASN A 160 13.04 -23.99 0.57
N LEU A 161 12.78 -23.55 1.81
CA LEU A 161 12.22 -24.36 2.87
C LEU A 161 10.95 -23.71 3.41
N VAL A 162 9.93 -24.53 3.68
CA VAL A 162 8.70 -24.09 4.36
C VAL A 162 9.04 -23.76 5.82
N ASP A 163 8.60 -22.58 6.28
CA ASP A 163 8.64 -22.25 7.71
C ASP A 163 7.46 -22.92 8.39
N GLU A 164 7.68 -24.14 8.90
CA GLU A 164 6.64 -24.95 9.54
C GLU A 164 6.06 -24.28 10.79
N LYS A 165 6.87 -23.48 11.49
CA LYS A 165 6.42 -22.76 12.70
C LYS A 165 5.44 -21.66 12.30
N ALA A 166 5.82 -20.83 11.33
CA ALA A 166 4.94 -19.80 10.80
C ALA A 166 3.67 -20.37 10.16
N GLN A 167 3.82 -21.46 9.41
CA GLN A 167 2.70 -22.19 8.84
C GLN A 167 1.72 -22.63 9.94
N GLY A 168 2.22 -23.20 11.04
CA GLY A 168 1.40 -23.60 12.19
C GLY A 168 0.65 -22.43 12.83
N ILE A 169 1.34 -21.29 13.03
CA ILE A 169 0.74 -20.06 13.58
C ILE A 169 -0.41 -19.57 12.68
N VAL A 170 -0.14 -19.41 11.38
CA VAL A 170 -1.14 -18.91 10.42
C VAL A 170 -2.30 -19.89 10.25
N LYS A 171 -2.04 -21.20 10.27
CA LYS A 171 -3.08 -22.23 10.23
C LYS A 171 -4.03 -22.11 11.41
N THR A 172 -3.49 -22.09 12.63
CA THR A 172 -4.27 -21.99 13.87
C THR A 172 -5.09 -20.71 13.90
N TRP A 173 -4.50 -19.59 13.48
CA TRP A 173 -5.24 -18.34 13.36
C TRP A 173 -6.44 -18.45 12.43
N ILE A 174 -6.24 -18.99 11.22
CA ILE A 174 -7.33 -19.14 10.25
C ILE A 174 -8.42 -20.07 10.77
N GLN A 175 -8.05 -21.19 11.39
CA GLN A 175 -9.01 -22.16 11.95
C GLN A 175 -9.84 -21.54 13.08
N ASN A 176 -9.24 -20.69 13.92
CA ASN A 176 -9.91 -20.02 15.03
C ASN A 176 -10.72 -18.79 14.59
N LEU A 177 -10.51 -18.31 13.36
CA LEU A 177 -11.24 -17.18 12.81
C LEU A 177 -12.65 -17.63 12.38
N THR A 178 -13.65 -17.35 13.22
CA THR A 178 -15.06 -17.73 12.95
C THR A 178 -15.72 -16.80 11.94
N GLN A 179 -15.38 -15.52 12.01
CA GLN A 179 -15.75 -14.47 11.09
C GLN A 179 -14.60 -13.47 11.10
N CYS A 180 -14.38 -12.80 9.97
CA CYS A 180 -13.73 -11.52 10.10
C CYS A 180 -14.78 -10.62 10.74
N GLU A 181 -14.45 -10.00 11.89
CA GLU A 181 -15.34 -8.99 12.45
C GLU A 181 -15.80 -8.08 11.32
N ALA A 182 -17.12 -7.94 11.18
CA ALA A 182 -17.72 -7.18 10.13
C ALA A 182 -16.92 -5.88 10.02
N SER A 183 -16.31 -5.67 8.85
CA SER A 183 -15.93 -4.33 8.45
C SER A 183 -17.10 -3.45 8.88
N LYS A 184 -16.83 -2.35 9.60
CA LYS A 184 -17.69 -1.17 9.52
C LYS A 184 -18.17 -1.14 8.06
N PRO A 185 -19.49 -1.11 7.78
CA PRO A 185 -20.03 -1.30 6.43
C PRO A 185 -19.08 -0.56 5.51
N ALA A 186 -18.44 -1.32 4.59
CA ALA A 186 -17.25 -0.87 3.85
C ALA A 186 -17.33 0.62 3.73
N GLN A 187 -16.45 1.36 4.42
CA GLN A 187 -16.46 2.81 4.33
C GLN A 187 -16.54 3.08 2.82
N PRO A 188 -17.62 3.70 2.32
CA PRO A 188 -18.20 3.36 1.02
C PRO A 188 -17.08 3.24 0.03
N ALA A 189 -16.98 2.05 -0.59
CA ALA A 189 -15.89 1.67 -1.46
C ALA A 189 -15.50 2.89 -2.30
N SER A 190 -14.19 3.11 -2.49
CA SER A 190 -13.70 4.02 -3.53
C SER A 190 -14.39 3.79 -4.88
N ASN A 191 -15.04 2.64 -5.08
CA ASN A 191 -15.88 2.32 -6.23
C ASN A 191 -17.17 3.16 -6.34
N GLU A 192 -17.78 3.64 -5.25
CA GLU A 192 -18.99 4.50 -5.36
C GLU A 192 -18.70 5.97 -5.63
N LEU A 193 -17.47 6.42 -5.39
CA LEU A 193 -17.11 7.81 -5.66
C LEU A 193 -16.81 8.07 -7.15
N PHE A 194 -16.48 7.05 -7.94
CA PHE A 194 -15.84 7.29 -9.25
C PHE A 194 -16.07 6.27 -10.35
N ASN A 195 -16.66 5.09 -10.09
CA ASN A 195 -16.72 4.07 -11.14
C ASN A 195 -17.75 4.44 -12.22
N GLY A 196 -17.27 4.88 -13.38
CA GLY A 196 -18.11 5.34 -14.50
C GLY A 196 -18.53 6.82 -14.45
N ASP A 197 -18.32 7.51 -13.32
CA ASP A 197 -18.70 8.92 -13.14
C ASP A 197 -17.61 9.87 -13.67
N VAL A 198 -18.05 10.98 -14.26
CA VAL A 198 -17.19 12.11 -14.64
C VAL A 198 -17.05 13.04 -13.45
N PHE A 199 -15.82 13.41 -13.09
CA PHE A 199 -15.54 14.26 -11.93
C PHE A 199 -14.41 15.26 -12.20
N SER A 200 -14.32 16.28 -11.34
CA SER A 200 -13.20 17.21 -11.24
C SER A 200 -12.50 17.04 -9.90
N LEU A 201 -11.20 17.33 -9.88
CA LEU A 201 -10.36 17.27 -8.69
C LEU A 201 -9.97 18.68 -8.29
N GLU A 202 -10.42 19.15 -7.14
CA GLU A 202 -10.13 20.48 -6.60
C GLU A 202 -9.11 20.35 -5.47
N SER A 203 -7.99 21.06 -5.55
CA SER A 203 -6.95 21.02 -4.52
C SER A 203 -7.49 21.57 -3.19
N LYS A 204 -7.27 20.83 -2.10
CA LYS A 204 -7.59 21.28 -0.74
C LYS A 204 -6.80 22.54 -0.36
N LEU A 205 -5.56 22.66 -0.84
CA LEU A 205 -4.71 23.83 -0.59
C LEU A 205 -5.24 25.08 -1.28
N THR A 206 -5.53 24.98 -2.60
CA THR A 206 -5.68 26.17 -3.45
C THR A 206 -7.12 26.45 -3.88
N GLY A 207 -8.03 25.48 -3.76
CA GLY A 207 -9.38 25.55 -4.33
C GLY A 207 -9.39 25.53 -5.86
N LYS A 208 -8.27 25.19 -6.51
CA LYS A 208 -8.12 25.13 -7.97
C LYS A 208 -8.25 23.70 -8.47
N CYS A 209 -8.72 23.56 -9.70
CA CYS A 209 -8.96 22.26 -10.32
C CYS A 209 -7.72 21.73 -11.03
N VAL A 210 -7.52 20.42 -10.98
CA VAL A 210 -6.61 19.70 -11.88
C VAL A 210 -7.08 19.94 -13.31
N ASP A 211 -6.19 20.46 -14.14
CA ASP A 211 -6.50 20.99 -15.45
C ASP A 211 -5.44 20.55 -16.46
N LEU A 212 -5.90 20.10 -17.62
CA LEU A 212 -5.04 19.93 -18.79
C LEU A 212 -4.93 21.27 -19.50
N ASP A 213 -3.69 21.73 -19.65
CA ASP A 213 -3.35 22.98 -20.32
C ASP A 213 -3.95 23.03 -21.73
N ASN A 214 -4.79 24.04 -21.97
CA ASN A 214 -5.48 24.25 -23.24
C ASN A 214 -4.53 24.53 -24.42
N GLY A 215 -3.23 24.73 -24.16
CA GLY A 215 -2.20 24.92 -25.19
C GLY A 215 -1.59 23.64 -25.78
N ASN A 216 -1.78 22.45 -25.17
CA ASN A 216 -1.19 21.20 -25.69
C ASN A 216 -2.02 19.95 -25.33
N TRP A 217 -2.68 19.37 -26.33
CA TRP A 217 -3.52 18.16 -26.20
C TRP A 217 -2.85 16.88 -26.71
N ASP A 218 -1.57 16.94 -27.05
CA ASP A 218 -0.77 15.79 -27.47
C ASP A 218 -0.21 15.03 -26.27
N ASN A 219 0.47 13.91 -26.55
CA ASN A 219 1.24 13.19 -25.54
C ASN A 219 2.30 14.13 -24.93
N GLY A 220 2.41 14.12 -23.60
CA GLY A 220 3.22 15.09 -22.86
C GLY A 220 2.51 16.41 -22.55
N GLY A 221 1.22 16.52 -22.89
CA GLY A 221 0.38 17.65 -22.51
C GLY A 221 0.45 17.93 -21.00
N ARG A 222 0.57 19.21 -20.65
CA ARG A 222 0.81 19.67 -19.27
C ARG A 222 -0.43 19.49 -18.42
N ILE A 223 -0.27 18.81 -17.28
CA ILE A 223 -1.23 18.87 -16.18
C ILE A 223 -0.75 19.92 -15.16
N HIS A 224 -1.64 20.83 -14.81
CA HIS A 224 -1.42 21.91 -13.84
C HIS A 224 -2.69 22.13 -13.00
N GLN A 225 -2.65 23.09 -12.09
CA GLN A 225 -3.87 23.60 -11.48
C GLN A 225 -4.36 24.86 -12.21
N TRP A 226 -5.67 25.03 -12.30
CA TRP A 226 -6.30 26.22 -12.84
C TRP A 226 -7.59 26.55 -12.09
N THR A 227 -8.06 27.79 -12.19
CA THR A 227 -9.38 28.17 -11.67
C THR A 227 -10.44 27.21 -12.21
N CYS A 228 -11.25 26.64 -11.33
CA CYS A 228 -12.32 25.73 -11.74
C CYS A 228 -13.33 26.45 -12.63
N ASP A 229 -13.43 26.07 -13.90
CA ASP A 229 -14.31 26.69 -14.89
C ASP A 229 -15.34 25.70 -15.48
N GLY A 230 -15.24 24.42 -15.10
CA GLY A 230 -16.15 23.36 -15.54
C GLY A 230 -15.86 22.83 -16.95
N GLY A 231 -14.74 23.23 -17.56
CA GLY A 231 -14.26 22.77 -18.85
C GLY A 231 -14.02 21.26 -18.88
N GLN A 232 -14.13 20.65 -20.08
CA GLN A 232 -13.87 19.21 -20.25
C GLN A 232 -12.42 18.82 -19.97
N ASN A 233 -11.48 19.77 -20.11
CA ASN A 233 -10.07 19.61 -19.81
C ASN A 233 -9.80 19.52 -18.28
N GLN A 234 -10.78 19.90 -17.44
CA GLN A 234 -10.76 19.75 -15.97
C GLN A 234 -11.55 18.53 -15.46
N LYS A 235 -12.06 17.71 -16.39
CA LYS A 235 -12.91 16.58 -16.09
C LYS A 235 -12.20 15.28 -16.42
N PHE A 236 -12.34 14.31 -15.52
CA PHE A 236 -11.74 13.01 -15.61
C PHE A 236 -12.79 11.92 -15.38
N ARG A 237 -12.58 10.77 -16.01
CA ARG A 237 -13.28 9.52 -15.71
C ARG A 237 -12.27 8.55 -15.12
N ALA A 238 -12.66 7.85 -14.05
CA ALA A 238 -11.87 6.75 -13.51
C ALA A 238 -12.34 5.43 -14.14
N GLU A 239 -11.41 4.69 -14.73
CA GLU A 239 -11.60 3.35 -15.25
C GLU A 239 -10.92 2.37 -14.29
N GLU A 240 -11.70 1.55 -13.59
CA GLU A 240 -11.14 0.54 -12.70
C GLU A 240 -10.39 -0.53 -13.52
N VAL A 241 -9.10 -0.70 -13.24
CA VAL A 241 -8.23 -1.66 -13.94
C VAL A 241 -8.22 -2.99 -13.18
N ILE A 242 -8.10 -2.91 -11.85
CA ILE A 242 -8.27 -3.98 -10.87
C ILE A 242 -8.84 -3.34 -9.60
N GLU A 243 -9.36 -4.14 -8.67
CA GLU A 243 -10.03 -3.65 -7.46
C GLU A 243 -9.24 -2.51 -6.77
N GLY A 244 -9.84 -1.31 -6.71
CA GLY A 244 -9.27 -0.11 -6.08
C GLY A 244 -8.05 0.53 -6.77
N VAL A 245 -7.72 0.11 -8.00
CA VAL A 245 -6.71 0.73 -8.86
C VAL A 245 -7.37 1.21 -10.14
N PHE A 246 -7.16 2.49 -10.45
CA PHE A 246 -7.86 3.17 -11.52
C PHE A 246 -6.88 3.73 -12.54
N ARG A 247 -7.36 3.86 -13.76
CA ARG A 247 -6.77 4.74 -14.77
C ARG A 247 -7.65 5.99 -14.85
N MET A 248 -7.06 7.17 -14.78
CA MET A 248 -7.82 8.43 -14.89
C MET A 248 -7.67 8.99 -16.29
N ARG A 249 -8.79 9.07 -17.02
CA ARG A 249 -8.88 9.51 -18.41
C ARG A 249 -9.50 10.90 -18.47
N ASN A 250 -8.80 11.84 -19.10
CA ASN A 250 -9.32 13.19 -19.30
C ASN A 250 -10.46 13.17 -20.34
N ILE A 251 -11.55 13.88 -20.06
CA ILE A 251 -12.75 13.88 -20.91
C ILE A 251 -12.52 14.62 -22.23
N LYS A 252 -11.65 15.63 -22.26
CA LYS A 252 -11.39 16.40 -23.48
C LYS A 252 -10.58 15.62 -24.50
N THR A 253 -9.55 14.89 -24.05
CA THR A 253 -8.54 14.30 -24.95
C THR A 253 -8.62 12.78 -25.05
N ASP A 254 -9.40 12.14 -24.19
CA ASP A 254 -9.44 10.68 -24.08
C ASP A 254 -8.06 10.05 -23.75
N LYS A 255 -7.15 10.86 -23.18
CA LYS A 255 -5.82 10.43 -22.74
C LYS A 255 -5.76 10.29 -21.23
N CYS A 256 -4.79 9.54 -20.76
CA CYS A 256 -4.68 9.15 -19.36
C CYS A 256 -3.65 9.97 -18.61
N LEU A 257 -3.91 10.18 -17.32
CA LEU A 257 -2.95 10.77 -16.40
C LEU A 257 -1.70 9.88 -16.33
N ASP A 258 -0.52 10.48 -16.46
CA ASP A 258 0.74 9.79 -16.67
C ASP A 258 1.88 10.53 -15.96
N ILE A 259 2.88 9.78 -15.48
CA ILE A 259 4.14 10.36 -14.99
C ILE A 259 5.21 10.36 -16.09
N SER A 260 5.70 11.56 -16.39
CA SER A 260 6.72 11.81 -17.41
C SER A 260 7.97 10.95 -17.21
N GLY A 261 8.37 10.26 -18.28
CA GLY A 261 9.56 9.41 -18.31
C GLY A 261 9.48 8.18 -17.41
N ILE A 262 8.29 7.84 -16.87
CA ILE A 262 8.11 6.75 -15.89
C ILE A 262 9.03 6.96 -14.67
N SER A 263 9.38 8.22 -14.38
CA SER A 263 10.35 8.54 -13.35
C SER A 263 9.85 8.09 -11.97
N LEU A 264 10.80 7.66 -11.14
CA LEU A 264 10.56 7.37 -9.72
C LEU A 264 10.96 8.55 -8.83
N ASP A 265 11.49 9.63 -9.38
CA ASP A 265 12.00 10.76 -8.63
C ASP A 265 10.87 11.72 -8.22
N ASN A 266 11.10 12.47 -7.14
CA ASN A 266 10.28 13.63 -6.83
C ASN A 266 10.37 14.67 -7.95
N ASP A 267 9.35 15.52 -8.05
CA ASP A 267 9.27 16.61 -9.02
C ASP A 267 9.12 16.15 -10.49
N ALA A 268 9.01 14.84 -10.73
CA ALA A 268 8.62 14.34 -12.04
C ALA A 268 7.20 14.80 -12.37
N TYR A 269 7.05 15.38 -13.56
CA TYR A 269 5.80 16.01 -13.96
C TYR A 269 4.69 14.99 -14.19
N VAL A 270 3.49 15.37 -13.73
CA VAL A 270 2.26 14.78 -14.20
C VAL A 270 1.94 15.37 -15.57
N GLN A 271 1.63 14.49 -16.51
CA GLN A 271 1.29 14.80 -17.88
C GLN A 271 0.08 13.97 -18.31
N GLN A 272 -0.39 14.19 -19.53
CA GLN A 272 -1.24 13.22 -20.20
C GLN A 272 -0.45 12.40 -21.21
N TRP A 273 -0.89 11.16 -21.42
CA TRP A 273 -0.37 10.28 -22.45
C TRP A 273 -1.45 9.31 -22.95
N GLU A 274 -1.25 8.72 -24.12
CA GLU A 274 -2.07 7.60 -24.58
C GLU A 274 -2.19 6.51 -23.50
N CYS A 275 -3.42 6.05 -23.30
CA CYS A 275 -3.73 5.08 -22.26
C CYS A 275 -3.13 3.71 -22.62
N GLY A 276 -2.21 3.23 -21.79
CA GLY A 276 -1.57 1.91 -21.90
C GLY A 276 -1.72 1.08 -20.62
N SER A 277 -0.98 -0.02 -20.53
CA SER A 277 -0.94 -0.88 -19.34
C SER A 277 0.16 -0.52 -18.34
N GLY A 278 0.91 0.56 -18.58
CA GLY A 278 1.98 1.03 -17.71
C GLY A 278 1.49 1.37 -16.30
N LEU A 279 2.26 0.97 -15.28
CA LEU A 279 1.91 1.24 -13.87
C LEU A 279 1.98 2.74 -13.53
N ASN A 280 2.70 3.54 -14.32
CA ASN A 280 2.81 4.99 -14.18
C ASN A 280 1.54 5.76 -14.58
N GLN A 281 0.58 5.06 -15.19
CA GLN A 281 -0.75 5.58 -15.53
C GLN A 281 -1.85 5.01 -14.65
N GLN A 282 -1.48 4.15 -13.70
CA GLN A 282 -2.40 3.56 -12.74
C GLN A 282 -2.26 4.29 -11.43
N VAL A 283 -3.39 4.63 -10.82
CA VAL A 283 -3.45 5.36 -9.57
C VAL A 283 -4.32 4.64 -8.55
N ARG A 284 -3.99 4.82 -7.28
CA ARG A 284 -4.87 4.51 -6.15
C ARG A 284 -5.37 5.81 -5.55
N LEU A 285 -6.68 5.93 -5.40
CA LEU A 285 -7.32 7.00 -4.68
C LEU A 285 -7.63 6.53 -3.25
N THR A 286 -7.05 7.21 -2.26
CA THR A 286 -7.25 6.91 -0.84
C THR A 286 -7.98 8.06 -0.20
N LYS A 287 -9.14 7.80 0.42
CA LYS A 287 -9.89 8.82 1.15
C LYS A 287 -9.07 9.33 2.33
N THR A 288 -8.96 10.64 2.45
CA THR A 288 -8.29 11.35 3.55
C THR A 288 -9.32 11.95 4.50
N ALA A 289 -8.87 12.68 5.54
CA ALA A 289 -9.77 13.34 6.48
C ALA A 289 -10.66 14.39 5.76
N GLU A 290 -11.82 14.72 6.34
CA GLU A 290 -12.68 15.83 5.87
C GLU A 290 -13.26 15.69 4.45
N GLY A 291 -13.30 14.47 3.90
CA GLY A 291 -13.94 14.21 2.61
C GLY A 291 -13.07 14.50 1.39
N THR A 292 -11.77 14.72 1.57
CA THR A 292 -10.78 14.74 0.48
C THR A 292 -10.29 13.33 0.13
N ALA A 293 -9.52 13.23 -0.94
CA ALA A 293 -8.77 12.04 -1.33
C ALA A 293 -7.34 12.39 -1.71
N SER A 294 -6.41 11.49 -1.42
CA SER A 294 -5.06 11.50 -1.95
C SER A 294 -4.96 10.56 -3.15
N ILE A 295 -4.19 10.96 -4.16
CA ILE A 295 -4.00 10.20 -5.40
C ILE A 295 -2.54 9.77 -5.46
N SER A 296 -2.30 8.46 -5.49
CA SER A 296 -0.95 7.87 -5.52
C SER A 296 -0.72 7.07 -6.80
N PHE A 297 0.43 7.24 -7.44
CA PHE A 297 0.81 6.49 -8.64
C PHE A 297 1.35 5.11 -8.27
N ILE A 298 0.85 4.07 -8.93
CA ILE A 298 1.16 2.68 -8.57
C ILE A 298 2.64 2.34 -8.81
N HIS A 299 3.29 2.90 -9.84
CA HIS A 299 4.69 2.58 -10.15
C HIS A 299 5.68 3.12 -9.10
N SER A 300 5.43 4.30 -8.54
CA SER A 300 6.37 5.00 -7.66
C SER A 300 5.93 5.04 -6.20
N GLY A 301 4.66 4.76 -5.91
CA GLY A 301 4.06 4.92 -4.59
C GLY A 301 3.95 6.38 -4.14
N LYS A 302 4.23 7.35 -5.03
CA LYS A 302 4.24 8.80 -4.75
C LYS A 302 2.87 9.41 -5.02
N CYS A 303 2.59 10.51 -4.33
CA CYS A 303 1.33 11.23 -4.41
C CYS A 303 1.38 12.35 -5.44
N MET A 304 0.25 12.61 -6.11
CA MET A 304 0.07 13.80 -6.92
C MET A 304 0.06 15.05 -6.05
N ASP A 305 0.88 16.03 -6.42
CA ASP A 305 1.27 17.15 -5.57
C ASP A 305 1.26 18.46 -6.37
N VAL A 306 0.74 19.54 -5.77
CA VAL A 306 0.89 20.91 -6.29
C VAL A 306 2.30 21.41 -5.97
N GLN A 307 3.12 21.52 -7.02
CA GLN A 307 4.55 21.83 -6.90
C GLN A 307 4.79 23.07 -6.02
N SER A 308 5.65 22.89 -5.01
CA SER A 308 6.10 23.96 -4.12
C SER A 308 4.98 24.71 -3.40
N PHE A 309 3.82 24.08 -3.16
CA PHE A 309 2.64 24.73 -2.56
C PHE A 309 2.18 25.98 -3.33
N ASN A 310 2.49 26.04 -4.62
CA ASN A 310 2.23 27.23 -5.42
C ASN A 310 0.71 27.45 -5.56
N MET A 311 0.25 28.65 -5.21
CA MET A 311 -1.17 29.02 -5.20
C MET A 311 -1.67 29.57 -6.55
N ASP A 312 -0.78 29.77 -7.52
CA ASP A 312 -1.09 30.44 -8.78
C ASP A 312 -1.70 29.47 -9.80
N ASN A 313 -2.43 30.05 -10.75
CA ASN A 313 -2.82 29.32 -11.96
C ASN A 313 -1.58 28.87 -12.74
N ALA A 314 -1.73 27.75 -13.44
CA ALA A 314 -0.66 27.05 -14.12
C ALA A 314 0.43 26.44 -13.21
N ALA A 315 0.30 26.44 -11.87
CA ALA A 315 1.23 25.67 -11.05
C ALA A 315 1.23 24.19 -11.47
N ARG A 316 2.42 23.61 -11.71
CA ARG A 316 2.55 22.24 -12.21
C ARG A 316 2.09 21.24 -11.16
N LEU A 317 1.47 20.17 -11.63
CA LEU A 317 1.32 18.97 -10.82
C LEU A 317 2.51 18.04 -11.07
N ILE A 318 3.04 17.51 -9.98
CA ILE A 318 4.17 16.60 -9.95
C ILE A 318 3.80 15.36 -9.14
N GLN A 319 4.61 14.31 -9.21
CA GLN A 319 4.64 13.33 -8.14
C GLN A 319 5.65 13.74 -7.06
N TYR A 320 5.29 13.49 -5.81
CA TYR A 320 6.16 13.71 -4.67
C TYR A 320 5.89 12.66 -3.59
N ASN A 321 6.84 12.44 -2.68
CA ASN A 321 6.60 11.60 -1.50
C ASN A 321 5.30 12.00 -0.80
N CYS A 322 4.49 11.01 -0.42
CA CYS A 322 3.22 11.27 0.26
C CYS A 322 3.49 11.84 1.67
N THR A 323 3.14 13.11 1.87
CA THR A 323 3.35 13.87 3.10
C THR A 323 2.09 14.03 3.94
N GLY A 324 0.90 13.84 3.34
CA GLY A 324 -0.39 14.11 3.98
C GLY A 324 -0.71 15.60 4.12
N ASN A 325 0.06 16.47 3.46
CA ASN A 325 -0.18 17.91 3.43
C ASN A 325 -1.32 18.28 2.47
N ALA A 326 -1.93 19.45 2.67
CA ALA A 326 -3.08 19.92 1.89
C ALA A 326 -2.81 20.06 0.38
N ASN A 327 -1.55 20.21 -0.06
CA ASN A 327 -1.18 20.28 -1.48
C ASN A 327 -1.25 18.91 -2.20
N GLN A 328 -1.49 17.82 -1.46
CA GLN A 328 -1.64 16.46 -1.97
C GLN A 328 -3.06 15.89 -1.75
N ASP A 329 -3.95 16.71 -1.21
CA ASP A 329 -5.34 16.37 -0.92
C ASP A 329 -6.28 17.03 -1.93
N TRP A 330 -7.23 16.26 -2.43
CA TRP A 330 -8.13 16.67 -3.50
C TRP A 330 -9.59 16.45 -3.09
N PHE A 331 -10.40 17.50 -3.17
CA PHE A 331 -11.85 17.36 -3.18
C PHE A 331 -12.30 16.83 -4.52
N VAL A 332 -13.26 15.91 -4.47
CA VAL A 332 -13.82 15.29 -5.65
C VAL A 332 -15.18 15.94 -5.90
N ARG A 333 -15.31 16.59 -7.05
CA ARG A 333 -16.51 17.35 -7.43
C ARG A 333 -17.18 16.65 -8.61
N ARG A 334 -18.51 16.52 -8.55
CA ARG A 334 -19.37 15.98 -9.62
C ARG A 334 -20.18 17.10 -10.24
#